data_AF-A0A1X7JP41-F1
#
_entry.id   AF-A0A1X7JP41-F1
#
_cell.length_a   1.000
_cell.length_b   1.000
_cell.length_c   1.000
_cell.angle_alpha   90.00
_cell.angle_beta   90.00
_cell.angle_gamma   90.00
#
_symmetry.space_group_name_H-M   'P 1'
#
loop_
_entity.id
_entity.type
_entity.pdbx_description
1 polymer ?
#
loop_
_entity_poly.entity_id
_entity_poly.type
_entity_poly.pdbx_seq_one_letter_code
_entity_poly.pdbx_strand_id
1 'polypeptide(L)'
;MINSKPKVLFIMHMPPPVHGAAMVGKYIHDSKIVNNSFDCRFENMMLAKNLEDIGKGGVKKIFNPLSQLKRFKKAIKEFQPDLVYVTQNAAGGIPDMVVNCQNGLICERNNAESLATALETLLLDKNLRIQYGENGYKKFKSEFTLQSFEKRIVEILKKSCSF
;
A
#
# COMPACT_ATOMS: atom_id res chain seq x y z
N MET A 1 -17.79 -14.12 -28.00
CA MET A 1 -18.23 -13.49 -26.74
C MET A 1 -17.26 -12.36 -26.44
N ILE A 2 -17.75 -11.12 -26.26
CA ILE A 2 -16.88 -10.01 -25.86
C ILE A 2 -16.52 -10.27 -24.40
N ASN A 3 -15.27 -10.66 -24.14
CA ASN A 3 -14.79 -10.88 -22.79
C ASN A 3 -14.60 -9.50 -22.14
N SER A 4 -15.64 -8.98 -21.49
CA SER A 4 -15.56 -7.70 -20.80
C SER A 4 -14.54 -7.81 -19.66
N LYS A 5 -13.68 -6.78 -19.52
CA LYS A 5 -12.74 -6.72 -18.40
C LYS A 5 -13.52 -6.75 -17.07
N PRO A 6 -13.03 -7.44 -16.03
CA PRO A 6 -13.65 -7.36 -14.72
C PRO A 6 -13.65 -5.92 -14.21
N LYS A 7 -14.76 -5.52 -13.59
CA LYS A 7 -14.97 -4.20 -13.03
C LYS A 7 -14.54 -4.15 -11.57
N VAL A 8 -13.58 -3.29 -11.26
CA VAL A 8 -13.06 -3.13 -9.90
C VAL A 8 -13.31 -1.71 -9.41
N LEU A 9 -14.04 -1.59 -8.31
CA LEU A 9 -14.23 -0.32 -7.60
C LEU A 9 -13.16 -0.20 -6.52
N PHE A 10 -12.25 0.76 -6.66
CA PHE A 10 -11.20 1.05 -5.69
C PHE A 10 -11.63 2.18 -4.75
N ILE A 11 -11.69 1.90 -3.46
CA ILE A 11 -11.92 2.87 -2.38
C ILE A 11 -10.60 3.01 -1.61
N MET A 12 -9.85 4.09 -1.87
CA MET A 12 -8.52 4.24 -1.29
C MET A 12 -8.14 5.69 -1.04
N HIS A 13 -7.10 5.89 -0.23
CA HIS A 13 -6.48 7.20 -0.04
C HIS A 13 -5.70 7.59 -1.29
N MET A 14 -5.86 8.82 -1.75
CA MET A 14 -5.06 9.40 -2.84
C MET A 14 -4.59 10.80 -2.44
N PRO A 15 -3.42 11.28 -2.92
CA PRO A 15 -2.92 12.61 -2.59
C PRO A 15 -3.88 13.74 -3.05
N PRO A 16 -3.89 14.91 -2.38
CA PRO A 16 -3.17 15.26 -1.14
C PRO A 16 -3.92 14.82 0.13
N PRO A 17 -3.28 14.51 1.28
CA PRO A 17 -1.85 14.61 1.68
C PRO A 17 -0.96 13.44 1.21
N VAL A 18 0.37 13.66 1.24
CA VAL A 18 1.37 12.66 0.80
C VAL A 18 1.87 11.85 2.00
N HIS A 19 1.42 10.60 2.09
CA HIS A 19 1.87 9.59 3.05
C HIS A 19 1.92 8.20 2.39
N GLY A 20 2.50 7.20 3.07
CA GLY A 20 2.70 5.84 2.52
C GLY A 20 1.44 5.24 1.87
N ALA A 21 0.31 5.18 2.59
CA ALA A 21 -0.96 4.70 2.02
C ALA A 21 -1.49 5.52 0.83
N ALA A 22 -1.37 6.86 0.85
CA ALA A 22 -1.81 7.70 -0.27
C ALA A 22 -0.92 7.49 -1.51
N MET A 23 0.38 7.25 -1.30
CA MET A 23 1.29 6.91 -2.40
C MET A 23 0.96 5.55 -3.02
N VAL A 24 0.62 4.55 -2.21
CA VAL A 24 0.12 3.26 -2.73
C VAL A 24 -1.14 3.46 -3.57
N GLY A 25 -2.10 4.26 -3.12
CA GLY A 25 -3.29 4.57 -3.90
C GLY A 25 -2.97 5.27 -5.23
N LYS A 26 -2.03 6.22 -5.22
CA LYS A 26 -1.52 6.86 -6.45
C LYS A 26 -0.87 5.84 -7.39
N TYR A 27 -0.07 4.92 -6.87
CA TYR A 27 0.59 3.88 -7.68
C TYR A 27 -0.40 2.95 -8.36
N ILE A 28 -1.47 2.53 -7.66
CA ILE A 28 -2.54 1.74 -8.25
C ILE A 28 -3.29 2.55 -9.32
N HIS A 29 -3.67 3.78 -9.00
CA HIS A 29 -4.42 4.67 -9.89
C HIS A 29 -3.67 4.92 -11.20
N ASP A 30 -2.36 5.21 -11.13
CA ASP A 30 -1.54 5.55 -12.31
C ASP A 30 -1.00 4.32 -13.04
N SER A 31 -1.22 3.11 -12.51
CA SER A 31 -0.67 1.89 -13.09
C SER A 31 -1.31 1.57 -14.43
N LYS A 32 -0.49 1.55 -15.49
CA LYS A 32 -0.94 1.10 -16.82
C LYS A 32 -1.35 -0.37 -16.81
N ILE A 33 -0.67 -1.20 -16.03
CA ILE A 33 -0.94 -2.65 -15.98
C ILE A 33 -2.31 -2.90 -15.34
N VAL A 34 -2.63 -2.20 -14.25
CA VAL A 34 -3.94 -2.29 -13.57
C VAL A 34 -5.05 -1.79 -14.48
N ASN A 35 -4.95 -0.55 -14.99
CA ASN A 35 -5.98 0.06 -15.84
C ASN A 35 -6.18 -0.69 -17.18
N ASN A 36 -5.15 -1.37 -17.68
CA ASN A 36 -5.30 -2.23 -18.86
C ASN A 36 -5.93 -3.59 -18.51
N SER A 37 -5.77 -4.08 -17.28
CA SER A 37 -6.29 -5.39 -16.85
C SER A 37 -7.75 -5.36 -16.39
N PHE A 38 -8.23 -4.24 -15.88
CA PHE A 38 -9.56 -4.09 -15.28
C PHE A 38 -10.28 -2.84 -15.80
N ASP A 39 -11.61 -2.86 -15.80
CA ASP A 39 -12.40 -1.63 -15.87
C ASP A 39 -12.43 -1.03 -14.46
N CYS A 40 -11.81 0.14 -14.28
CA CYS A 40 -11.50 0.69 -12.95
C CYS A 40 -12.35 1.93 -12.66
N ARG A 41 -12.95 1.96 -11.47
CA ARG A 41 -13.49 3.19 -10.88
C ARG A 41 -12.77 3.49 -9.57
N PHE A 42 -12.37 4.74 -9.38
CA PHE A 42 -11.61 5.18 -8.22
C PHE A 42 -12.42 6.16 -7.37
N GLU A 43 -12.55 5.89 -6.07
CA GLU A 43 -13.23 6.75 -5.12
C GLU A 43 -12.30 7.06 -3.94
N ASN A 44 -11.99 8.35 -3.73
CA ASN A 44 -11.16 8.77 -2.60
C ASN A 44 -11.90 8.57 -1.27
N MET A 45 -11.24 7.93 -0.29
CA MET A 45 -11.78 7.68 1.05
C MET A 45 -11.91 8.94 1.91
N MET A 46 -11.16 10.01 1.62
CA MET A 46 -11.24 11.26 2.38
C MET A 46 -12.57 12.01 2.19
N LEU A 47 -13.11 12.50 3.31
CA LEU A 47 -14.31 13.32 3.43
C LEU A 47 -14.06 14.82 3.17
N ALA A 48 -12.85 15.28 3.48
CA ALA A 48 -12.49 16.68 3.41
C ALA A 48 -12.12 17.04 1.98
N LYS A 49 -12.95 17.86 1.32
CA LYS A 49 -12.61 18.48 0.04
C LYS A 49 -11.47 19.51 0.19
N ASN A 50 -11.24 20.00 1.41
CA ASN A 50 -10.26 21.03 1.73
C ASN A 50 -9.44 20.63 2.96
N LEU A 51 -8.12 20.79 2.87
CA LEU A 51 -7.17 20.57 3.97
C LEU A 51 -7.48 21.47 5.20
N GLU A 52 -8.16 22.59 4.95
CA GLU A 52 -8.54 23.65 5.90
C GLU A 52 -9.58 23.23 6.95
N ASP A 53 -10.31 22.14 6.71
CA ASP A 53 -11.32 21.62 7.64
C ASP A 53 -10.72 20.71 8.72
N ILE A 54 -9.44 20.34 8.60
CA ILE A 54 -8.72 19.51 9.57
C ILE A 54 -8.29 20.41 10.74
N GLY A 55 -9.18 20.58 11.72
CA GLY A 55 -8.87 21.26 12.99
C GLY A 55 -10.00 22.06 13.61
N LYS A 56 -11.06 22.40 12.85
CA LYS A 56 -12.20 23.15 13.38
C LYS A 56 -13.23 22.19 13.99
N GLY A 57 -13.06 21.93 15.28
CA GLY A 57 -13.90 21.05 16.08
C GLY A 57 -15.36 21.50 16.21
N GLY A 58 -16.21 20.60 16.70
CA GLY A 58 -17.52 20.94 17.23
C GLY A 58 -18.61 19.94 16.89
N VAL A 59 -19.33 20.15 15.79
CA VAL A 59 -20.66 19.51 15.60
C VAL A 59 -20.83 18.83 14.24
N LYS A 60 -20.05 19.23 13.21
CA LYS A 60 -20.10 18.63 11.86
C LYS A 60 -19.48 17.23 11.74
N LYS A 61 -18.72 16.77 12.75
CA LYS A 61 -18.10 15.43 12.75
C LYS A 61 -19.12 14.28 12.80
N ILE A 62 -20.32 14.51 13.33
CA ILE A 62 -21.34 13.45 13.52
C ILE A 62 -22.26 13.30 12.30
N PHE A 63 -22.37 14.31 11.42
CA PHE A 63 -23.30 14.29 10.29
C PHE A 63 -22.71 13.72 8.97
N ASN A 64 -21.40 13.46 8.91
CA ASN A 64 -20.72 13.00 7.69
C ASN A 64 -20.50 11.48 7.48
N PRO A 65 -20.82 10.52 8.38
CA PRO A 65 -20.64 9.11 8.05
C PRO A 65 -21.70 8.57 7.07
N LEU A 66 -22.95 9.03 7.20
CA LEU A 66 -24.07 8.57 6.35
C LEU A 66 -23.94 9.04 4.89
N SER A 67 -23.40 10.23 4.66
CA SER A 67 -23.18 10.75 3.30
C SER A 67 -22.15 9.90 2.53
N GLN A 68 -21.11 9.41 3.21
CA GLN A 68 -20.11 8.52 2.61
C GLN A 68 -20.69 7.17 2.26
N LEU A 69 -21.46 6.56 3.18
CA LEU A 69 -22.18 5.32 2.92
C LEU A 69 -23.10 5.46 1.71
N LYS A 70 -23.83 6.58 1.58
CA LYS A 70 -24.68 6.86 0.41
C LYS A 70 -23.86 7.00 -0.88
N ARG A 71 -22.73 7.70 -0.84
CA ARG A 71 -21.81 7.85 -1.99
C ARG A 71 -21.30 6.50 -2.48
N PHE A 72 -20.81 5.64 -1.58
CA PHE A 72 -20.32 4.31 -1.95
C PHE A 72 -21.45 3.40 -2.44
N LYS A 73 -22.62 3.40 -1.79
CA LYS A 73 -23.79 2.66 -2.27
C LYS A 73 -24.22 3.11 -3.67
N LYS A 74 -24.20 4.42 -3.94
CA LYS A 74 -24.48 4.98 -5.26
C LYS A 74 -23.44 4.53 -6.28
N ALA A 75 -22.15 4.62 -5.95
CA ALA A 75 -21.06 4.17 -6.83
C ALA A 75 -21.18 2.68 -7.17
N ILE A 76 -21.47 1.82 -6.18
CA ILE A 76 -21.69 0.39 -6.39
C ILE A 76 -22.91 0.15 -7.30
N LYS A 77 -24.03 0.85 -7.08
CA LYS A 77 -25.24 0.70 -7.89
C LYS A 77 -25.05 1.15 -9.34
N GLU A 78 -24.31 2.23 -9.57
CA GLU A 78 -24.06 2.79 -10.91
C GLU A 78 -23.01 2.00 -11.69
N PHE A 79 -21.92 1.62 -11.02
CA PHE A 79 -20.78 0.98 -11.67
C PHE A 79 -20.98 -0.54 -11.81
N GLN A 80 -21.72 -1.15 -10.88
CA GLN A 80 -21.93 -2.59 -10.76
C GLN A 80 -20.59 -3.36 -10.80
N PRO A 81 -19.71 -3.15 -9.81
CA PRO A 81 -18.40 -3.80 -9.77
C PRO A 81 -18.51 -5.29 -9.49
N ASP A 82 -17.61 -6.07 -10.07
CA ASP A 82 -17.39 -7.48 -9.71
C ASP A 82 -16.62 -7.58 -8.38
N LEU A 83 -15.78 -6.59 -8.08
CA LEU A 83 -14.96 -6.55 -6.88
C LEU A 83 -14.82 -5.12 -6.33
N VAL A 84 -14.84 -4.98 -5.00
CA VAL A 84 -14.55 -3.72 -4.30
C VAL A 84 -13.23 -3.87 -3.54
N TYR A 85 -12.24 -3.07 -3.90
CA TYR A 85 -10.95 -2.98 -3.20
C TYR A 85 -10.99 -1.82 -2.20
N VAL A 86 -10.56 -2.05 -0.96
CA VAL A 86 -10.46 -1.02 0.08
C VAL A 86 -9.05 -0.99 0.66
N THR A 87 -8.42 0.18 0.71
CA THR A 87 -7.10 0.31 1.36
C THR A 87 -7.25 0.36 2.88
N GLN A 88 -6.46 -0.44 3.61
CA GLN A 88 -6.38 -0.36 5.06
C GLN A 88 -5.52 0.85 5.47
N ASN A 89 -5.81 1.48 6.61
CA ASN A 89 -4.98 2.57 7.13
C ASN A 89 -3.57 2.04 7.44
N ALA A 90 -2.55 2.68 6.84
CA ALA A 90 -1.16 2.22 6.89
C ALA A 90 -0.63 2.12 8.32
N ALA A 91 -0.45 0.90 8.80
CA ALA A 91 0.37 0.58 9.95
C ALA A 91 1.18 -0.68 9.63
N GLY A 92 2.43 -0.51 9.22
CA GLY A 92 3.41 -1.61 9.11
C GLY A 92 3.85 -1.93 7.70
N GLY A 93 5.13 -1.67 7.41
CA GLY A 93 5.83 -2.12 6.20
C GLY A 93 7.35 -2.06 6.32
N ILE A 94 7.86 -1.33 7.33
CA ILE A 94 9.29 -1.25 7.65
C ILE A 94 9.84 -2.58 8.22
N PRO A 95 9.12 -3.35 9.06
CA PRO A 95 9.67 -4.59 9.63
C PRO A 95 10.01 -5.68 8.61
N ASP A 96 9.36 -5.70 7.44
CA ASP A 96 9.48 -6.81 6.48
C ASP A 96 10.67 -6.66 5.51
N MET A 97 11.33 -5.50 5.50
CA MET A 97 12.44 -5.24 4.56
C MET A 97 13.73 -5.95 4.97
N VAL A 98 13.98 -6.09 6.27
CA VAL A 98 15.16 -6.74 6.82
C VAL A 98 14.77 -8.09 7.40
N VAL A 99 15.44 -9.13 6.94
CA VAL A 99 15.37 -10.50 7.44
C VAL A 99 16.66 -10.77 8.20
N ASN A 100 16.53 -11.00 9.50
CA ASN A 100 17.67 -11.18 10.39
C ASN A 100 18.62 -12.27 9.88
N CYS A 101 19.91 -11.98 9.95
CA CYS A 101 21.02 -12.83 9.49
C CYS A 101 21.03 -13.18 7.98
N GLN A 102 20.17 -12.58 7.15
CA GLN A 102 20.12 -12.86 5.71
C GLN A 102 20.52 -11.64 4.86
N ASN A 103 19.90 -10.50 5.12
CA ASN A 103 20.16 -9.25 4.42
C ASN A 103 20.38 -8.06 5.37
N GLY A 104 20.56 -8.36 6.66
CA GLY A 104 20.81 -7.41 7.73
C GLY A 104 20.71 -8.08 9.09
N LEU A 105 20.96 -7.30 10.13
CA LEU A 105 20.83 -7.72 11.52
C LEU A 105 19.70 -6.91 12.17
N ILE A 106 18.81 -7.60 12.89
CA ILE A 106 17.74 -6.96 13.66
C ILE A 106 18.20 -6.88 15.11
N CYS A 107 18.16 -5.66 15.65
CA CYS A 107 18.54 -5.40 17.04
C CYS A 107 17.30 -5.36 17.92
N GLU A 108 17.46 -5.75 19.19
CA GLU A 108 16.40 -5.63 20.18
C GLU A 108 16.08 -4.16 20.48
N ARG A 109 14.80 -3.84 20.59
CA ARG A 109 14.36 -2.48 20.88
C ARG A 109 14.81 -2.05 22.27
N ASN A 110 15.37 -0.84 22.38
CA ASN A 110 15.89 -0.27 23.62
C ASN A 110 17.07 -1.05 24.25
N ASN A 111 17.78 -1.88 23.48
CA ASN A 111 18.96 -2.61 23.94
C ASN A 111 20.22 -2.10 23.23
N ALA A 112 21.05 -1.33 23.95
CA ALA A 112 22.28 -0.75 23.40
C ALA A 112 23.35 -1.81 23.11
N GLU A 113 23.41 -2.87 23.92
CA GLU A 113 24.37 -3.97 23.75
C GLU A 113 24.07 -4.74 22.46
N SER A 114 22.79 -5.09 22.23
CA SER A 114 22.35 -5.73 20.98
C SER A 114 22.75 -4.94 19.74
N LEU A 115 22.59 -3.61 19.78
CA LEU A 115 23.03 -2.73 18.69
C LEU A 115 24.56 -2.72 18.53
N ALA A 116 25.30 -2.64 19.64
CA ALA A 116 26.76 -2.64 19.61
C ALA A 116 27.31 -3.94 19.02
N THR A 117 26.77 -5.10 19.41
CA THR A 117 27.15 -6.41 18.87
C THR A 117 26.87 -6.51 17.36
N ALA A 118 25.71 -6.02 16.90
CA ALA A 118 25.38 -6.01 15.48
C ALA A 118 26.35 -5.13 14.67
N LEU A 119 26.70 -3.95 15.20
CA LEU A 119 27.68 -3.05 14.59
C LEU A 119 29.07 -3.66 14.58
N GLU A 120 29.54 -4.22 15.70
CA GLU A 120 30.84 -4.90 15.81
C GLU A 120 30.94 -6.05 14.81
N THR A 121 29.92 -6.91 14.74
CA THR A 121 29.82 -8.00 13.76
C THR A 121 30.04 -7.48 12.35
N LEU A 122 29.30 -6.43 11.96
CA LEU A 122 29.42 -5.87 10.63
C LEU A 122 30.74 -5.13 10.42
N LEU A 123 31.33 -4.49 11.42
CA LEU A 123 32.61 -3.77 11.30
C LEU A 123 33.78 -4.73 11.09
N LEU A 124 33.79 -5.84 11.83
CA LEU A 124 34.86 -6.84 11.79
C LEU A 124 34.81 -7.73 10.54
N ASP A 125 33.62 -7.99 9.97
CA ASP A 125 33.47 -8.84 8.79
C ASP A 125 33.05 -8.06 7.53
N LYS A 126 34.04 -7.72 6.70
CA LYS A 126 33.81 -7.05 5.41
C LYS A 126 33.01 -7.89 4.41
N ASN A 127 33.21 -9.20 4.38
CA ASN A 127 32.55 -10.07 3.42
C ASN A 127 31.06 -10.17 3.76
N LEU A 128 30.73 -10.27 5.04
CA LEU A 128 29.35 -10.25 5.52
C LEU A 128 28.62 -8.96 5.13
N ARG A 129 29.28 -7.80 5.23
CA ARG A 129 28.70 -6.51 4.77
C ARG A 129 28.34 -6.55 3.29
N ILE A 130 29.25 -7.05 2.45
CA ILE A 130 29.03 -7.14 1.00
C ILE A 130 27.87 -8.10 0.73
N GLN A 131 27.89 -9.28 1.34
CA GLN A 131 26.84 -10.29 1.21
C GLN A 131 25.46 -9.74 1.61
N TYR A 132 25.35 -9.10 2.77
CA TYR A 132 24.07 -8.55 3.23
C TYR A 132 23.61 -7.40 2.34
N GLY A 133 24.52 -6.54 1.87
CA GLY A 133 24.21 -5.51 0.88
C GLY A 133 23.65 -6.09 -0.42
N GLU A 134 24.28 -7.12 -0.97
CA GLU A 134 23.82 -7.81 -2.18
C GLU A 134 22.47 -8.49 -1.97
N ASN A 135 22.29 -9.19 -0.85
CA ASN A 135 21.02 -9.86 -0.53
C ASN A 135 19.89 -8.86 -0.32
N GLY A 136 20.17 -7.73 0.35
CA GLY A 136 19.22 -6.63 0.51
C GLY A 136 18.80 -6.04 -0.82
N TYR A 137 19.76 -5.80 -1.72
CA TYR A 137 19.49 -5.30 -3.06
C TYR A 137 18.67 -6.29 -3.90
N LYS A 138 18.99 -7.59 -3.85
CA LYS A 138 18.23 -8.65 -4.53
C LYS A 138 16.77 -8.68 -4.04
N LYS A 139 16.55 -8.65 -2.71
CA LYS A 139 15.21 -8.61 -2.11
C LYS A 139 14.45 -7.34 -2.51
N PHE A 140 15.10 -6.18 -2.48
CA PHE A 140 14.51 -4.93 -2.94
C PHE A 140 14.01 -5.03 -4.39
N LYS A 141 14.86 -5.51 -5.29
CA LYS A 141 14.52 -5.65 -6.72
C LYS A 141 13.37 -6.63 -6.96
N SER A 142 13.29 -7.72 -6.21
CA SER A 142 12.24 -8.73 -6.39
C SER A 142 10.90 -8.34 -5.75
N GLU A 143 10.91 -7.67 -4.60
CA GLU A 143 9.71 -7.49 -3.77
C GLU A 143 9.22 -6.04 -3.68
N PHE A 144 10.13 -5.07 -3.60
CA PHE A 144 9.81 -3.70 -3.20
C PHE A 144 9.88 -2.69 -4.35
N THR A 145 9.85 -3.16 -5.59
CA THR A 145 9.73 -2.27 -6.77
C THR A 145 8.27 -2.00 -7.11
N LEU A 146 8.02 -0.85 -7.75
CA LEU A 146 6.70 -0.50 -8.27
C LEU A 146 6.17 -1.59 -9.23
N GLN A 147 7.03 -2.11 -10.10
CA GLN A 147 6.64 -3.16 -11.04
C GLN A 147 6.24 -4.46 -10.32
N SER A 148 6.98 -4.88 -9.28
CA SER A 148 6.64 -6.04 -8.47
C SER A 148 5.29 -5.86 -7.76
N PHE A 149 5.04 -4.66 -7.25
CA PHE A 149 3.76 -4.30 -6.63
C PHE A 149 2.59 -4.37 -7.63
N GLU A 150 2.72 -3.74 -8.80
CA GLU A 150 1.68 -3.73 -9.84
C GLU A 150 1.33 -5.15 -10.32
N LYS A 151 2.35 -6.01 -10.52
CA LYS A 151 2.11 -7.40 -10.93
C LYS A 151 1.34 -8.17 -9.87
N ARG A 152 1.78 -8.10 -8.60
CA ARG A 152 1.14 -8.81 -7.49
C ARG A 152 -0.30 -8.38 -7.29
N ILE A 153 -0.58 -7.07 -7.34
CA ILE A 153 -1.96 -6.60 -7.15
C ILE A 153 -2.87 -7.07 -8.29
N VAL A 154 -2.40 -7.04 -9.54
CA VAL A 154 -3.18 -7.59 -10.67
C VAL A 154 -3.43 -9.08 -10.51
N GLU A 155 -2.44 -9.87 -10.10
CA GLU A 155 -2.60 -11.31 -9.86
C GLU A 155 -3.63 -11.60 -8.77
N ILE A 156 -3.57 -10.89 -7.65
CA ILE A 156 -4.53 -11.03 -6.54
C ILE A 156 -5.94 -10.68 -7.00
N LEU A 157 -6.12 -9.52 -7.64
CA LEU A 157 -7.43 -9.06 -8.10
C LEU A 157 -8.01 -9.99 -9.17
N LYS A 158 -7.21 -10.50 -10.10
CA LYS A 158 -7.67 -11.49 -11.09
C LYS A 158 -8.20 -12.75 -10.42
N LYS A 159 -7.46 -13.31 -9.45
CA LYS A 159 -7.91 -14.48 -8.68
C LYS A 159 -9.22 -14.20 -7.95
N SER A 160 -9.38 -13.01 -7.39
CA SER A 160 -10.59 -12.59 -6.69
C SER A 160 -11.78 -12.26 -7.60
N CYS A 161 -11.59 -12.04 -8.90
CA CYS A 161 -12.70 -11.83 -9.84
C CYS A 161 -13.16 -13.13 -10.53
N SER A 162 -12.39 -14.22 -10.46
CA SER A 162 -12.66 -15.49 -11.14
C SER A 162 -13.41 -16.52 -10.28
N PHE A 163 -14.27 -16.07 -9.36
CA PHE A 163 -15.13 -16.95 -8.56
C PHE A 163 -16.19 -17.65 -9.43
#